data_AF-A0A9W6IBT9-F1
#
_entry.id   AF-A0A9W6IBT9-F1
#
_cell.length_a   1.000
_cell.length_b   1.000
_cell.length_c   1.000
_cell.angle_alpha   90.00
_cell.angle_beta   90.00
_cell.angle_gamma   90.00
#
_symmetry.space_group_name_H-M   'P 1'
#
loop_
_entity.id
_entity.type
_entity.pdbx_description
1 polymer ?
#
loop_
_entity_poly.entity_id
_entity_poly.type
_entity_poly.pdbx_seq_one_letter_code
_entity_poly.pdbx_strand_id
1 'polypeptide(L)'
;MSAERALGDLRRELHALGAPTEDRDVFWMRSGDPMLSLAPGLVVWVGPEWFRWIGEHCRWCYHTITDPAGAARLIHRIYEHPREEPPEGDNVSPR
;
A
#
# COMPACT_ATOMS: atom_id res chain seq x y z
N MET A 1 -3.93 -4.41 19.21
CA MET A 1 -2.74 -4.86 18.45
C MET A 1 -1.92 -3.61 18.14
N SER A 2 -0.58 -3.63 18.22
CA SER A 2 0.22 -2.46 17.84
C SER A 2 0.30 -2.32 16.31
N ALA A 3 0.45 -1.09 15.81
CA ALA A 3 0.63 -0.83 14.38
C ALA A 3 1.88 -1.51 13.82
N GLU A 4 2.97 -1.57 14.60
CA GLU A 4 4.19 -2.29 14.23
C GLU A 4 3.97 -3.80 14.05
N ARG A 5 3.25 -4.43 14.99
CA ARG A 5 2.91 -5.86 14.88
C ARG A 5 2.02 -6.11 13.66
N ALA A 6 1.03 -5.26 13.45
CA ALA A 6 0.14 -5.37 12.31
C ALA A 6 0.85 -5.17 10.97
N LEU A 7 1.83 -4.26 10.90
CA LEU A 7 2.71 -4.12 9.76
C LEU A 7 3.52 -5.41 9.53
N GLY A 8 4.12 -5.97 10.59
CA GLY A 8 4.86 -7.23 10.49
C GLY A 8 3.99 -8.38 9.96
N ASP A 9 2.76 -8.50 10.45
CA ASP A 9 1.80 -9.48 9.96
C ASP A 9 1.41 -9.20 8.50
N LEU A 10 1.11 -7.95 8.12
CA LEU A 10 0.83 -7.57 6.73
C LEU A 10 1.98 -7.94 5.78
N ARG A 11 3.23 -7.64 6.15
CA ARG A 11 4.43 -7.96 5.36
C ARG A 11 4.57 -9.47 5.14
N ARG A 12 4.29 -10.28 6.17
CA ARG A 12 4.30 -11.75 6.06
C ARG A 12 3.24 -12.25 5.08
N GLU A 13 2.02 -11.71 5.15
CA GLU A 13 0.93 -12.10 4.25
C GLU A 13 1.21 -11.66 2.79
N LEU A 14 1.77 -10.46 2.58
CA LEU A 14 2.20 -10.01 1.25
C LEU A 14 3.32 -10.88 0.67
N HIS A 15 4.32 -11.25 1.50
CA HIS A 15 5.36 -12.18 1.10
C HIS A 15 4.79 -13.55 0.68
N ALA A 16 3.81 -14.07 1.42
CA ALA A 16 3.14 -15.33 1.06
C ALA A 16 2.36 -15.26 -0.26
N LEU A 17 1.95 -14.06 -0.67
CA LEU A 17 1.29 -13.81 -1.96
C LEU A 17 2.26 -13.57 -3.12
N GLY A 18 3.56 -13.44 -2.87
CA GLY A 18 4.57 -13.16 -3.90
C GLY A 18 4.99 -11.69 -4.01
N ALA A 19 4.56 -10.83 -3.09
CA ALA A 19 4.98 -9.44 -2.98
C ALA A 19 5.89 -9.24 -1.74
N PRO A 20 7.15 -9.72 -1.76
CA PRO A 20 8.06 -9.58 -0.63
C PRO A 20 8.41 -8.10 -0.39
N THR A 21 8.64 -7.77 0.88
CA THR A 21 9.00 -6.41 1.32
C THR A 21 10.24 -6.44 2.19
N GLU A 22 11.11 -5.46 2.04
CA GLU A 22 12.33 -5.28 2.80
C GLU A 22 12.17 -4.17 3.85
N ASP A 23 13.14 -4.04 4.76
CA ASP A 23 13.06 -2.99 5.79
C ASP A 23 13.20 -1.57 5.21
N ARG A 24 13.84 -1.44 4.04
CA ARG A 24 13.91 -0.16 3.30
C ARG A 24 12.54 0.31 2.77
N ASP A 25 11.57 -0.61 2.69
CA ASP A 25 10.22 -0.29 2.24
C ASP A 25 9.36 0.27 3.40
N VAL A 26 9.87 0.22 4.63
CA VAL A 26 9.18 0.68 5.84
C VAL A 26 9.67 2.06 6.23
N PHE A 27 8.71 2.97 6.39
CA PHE A 27 8.93 4.34 6.82
C PHE A 27 8.13 4.63 8.09
N TRP A 28 8.63 5.55 8.89
CA TRP A 28 7.99 5.97 10.12
C TRP A 28 7.54 7.42 10.01
N MET A 29 6.25 7.65 10.24
CA MET A 29 5.69 8.99 10.25
C MET A 29 6.06 9.72 11.55
N ARG A 30 5.97 11.06 11.53
CA ARG A 30 6.15 11.88 12.76
C ARG A 30 5.18 11.50 13.88
N SER A 31 4.02 10.93 13.56
CA SER A 31 3.06 10.41 14.55
C SER A 31 3.54 9.15 15.26
N GLY A 32 4.61 8.50 14.79
CA GLY A 32 5.05 7.18 15.25
C GLY A 32 4.35 6.01 14.56
N ASP A 33 3.42 6.28 13.65
CA ASP A 33 2.74 5.26 12.87
C ASP A 33 3.62 4.78 11.69
N PRO A 34 3.68 3.47 11.41
CA PRO A 34 4.45 2.96 10.29
C PRO A 34 3.70 3.09 8.95
N MET A 35 4.49 3.12 7.88
CA MET A 35 4.05 3.19 6.49
C MET A 35 4.89 2.21 5.67
N LEU A 36 4.25 1.50 4.75
CA LEU A 36 4.89 0.57 3.83
C LEU A 36 4.79 1.10 2.41
N SER A 37 5.91 1.16 1.69
CA SER A 37 5.98 1.55 0.28
C SER A 37 6.28 0.33 -0.57
N LEU A 38 5.35 -0.05 -1.44
CA LEU A 38 5.46 -1.17 -2.38
C LEU A 38 5.74 -0.64 -3.78
N ALA A 39 6.70 -1.22 -4.49
CA ALA A 39 6.97 -0.87 -5.89
C ALA A 39 5.92 -1.48 -6.84
N PRO A 40 5.48 -0.79 -7.91
CA PRO A 40 5.82 0.58 -8.28
C PRO A 40 4.80 1.59 -7.71
N GLY A 41 5.03 2.11 -6.49
CA GLY A 41 4.41 3.34 -5.99
C GLY A 41 3.14 3.18 -5.13
N LEU A 42 2.82 1.99 -4.63
CA LEU A 42 1.70 1.79 -3.72
C LEU A 42 2.14 2.04 -2.27
N VAL A 43 1.51 3.00 -1.60
CA VAL A 43 1.78 3.31 -0.20
C VAL A 43 0.65 2.84 0.70
N VAL A 44 1.00 2.13 1.77
CA VAL A 44 0.09 1.62 2.79
C VAL A 44 0.43 2.25 4.13
N TRP A 45 -0.50 3.02 4.69
CA TRP A 45 -0.40 3.58 6.02
C TRP A 45 -1.02 2.63 7.04
N VAL A 46 -0.37 2.46 8.20
CA VAL A 46 -0.89 1.61 9.29
C VAL A 46 -1.16 2.51 10.49
N GLY A 47 -2.45 2.73 10.78
CA GLY A 47 -2.88 3.47 11.97
C GLY A 47 -3.26 2.53 13.12
N PRO A 48 -3.80 3.06 14.23
CA PRO A 48 -4.13 2.26 15.42
C PRO A 48 -5.18 1.17 15.18
N GLU A 49 -6.10 1.39 14.23
CA GLU A 49 -7.25 0.49 13.98
C GLU A 49 -7.41 0.11 12.50
N TRP A 50 -6.53 0.60 11.63
CA TRP A 50 -6.73 0.50 10.19
C TRP A 50 -5.44 0.35 9.39
N PHE A 51 -5.55 -0.31 8.24
CA PHE A 51 -4.70 -0.13 7.07
C PHE A 51 -5.38 0.85 6.12
N ARG A 52 -4.61 1.74 5.49
CA ARG A 52 -5.12 2.69 4.50
C ARG A 52 -4.20 2.75 3.30
N TRP A 53 -4.75 2.87 2.11
CA TRP A 53 -4.00 3.08 0.87
C TRP A 53 -4.87 3.82 -0.15
N ILE A 54 -4.28 4.19 -1.29
CA ILE A 54 -5.02 4.73 -2.44
C ILE A 54 -5.29 3.56 -3.40
N GLY A 55 -6.56 3.25 -3.65
CA GLY A 55 -6.97 2.19 -4.56
C GLY A 55 -6.96 2.58 -6.04
N GLU A 56 -7.34 1.63 -6.91
CA GLU A 56 -7.30 1.73 -8.39
C GLU A 56 -8.00 3.00 -8.96
N HIS A 57 -9.01 3.52 -8.27
CA HIS A 57 -9.78 4.70 -8.68
C HIS A 57 -9.33 6.01 -8.01
N CYS A 58 -8.09 6.07 -7.52
CA CYS A 58 -7.57 7.22 -6.76
C CYS A 58 -8.42 7.57 -5.52
N ARG A 59 -9.08 6.56 -4.94
CA ARG A 59 -9.90 6.71 -3.72
C ARG A 59 -9.18 6.11 -2.53
N TRP A 60 -9.40 6.72 -1.37
CA TRP A 60 -8.94 6.17 -0.10
C TRP A 60 -9.68 4.86 0.19
N CYS A 61 -8.89 3.81 0.41
CA CYS A 61 -9.35 2.51 0.87
C CYS A 61 -8.92 2.31 2.32
N TYR A 62 -9.77 1.64 3.10
CA TYR A 62 -9.53 1.34 4.51
C TYR A 62 -9.81 -0.15 4.75
N HIS A 63 -9.01 -0.77 5.59
CA HIS A 63 -9.23 -2.14 6.09
C HIS A 63 -8.94 -2.20 7.58
N THR A 64 -9.59 -3.09 8.31
CA THR A 64 -9.35 -3.23 9.76
C THR A 64 -7.96 -3.78 10.04
N ILE A 65 -7.29 -3.27 11.08
CA ILE A 65 -5.99 -3.77 11.54
C ILE A 65 -6.03 -5.24 12.00
N THR A 66 -7.21 -5.74 12.36
CA THR A 66 -7.39 -7.10 12.89
C THR A 66 -7.39 -8.20 11.83
N ASP A 67 -7.42 -7.84 10.54
CA ASP A 67 -7.38 -8.76 9.40
C ASP A 67 -6.29 -8.38 8.39
N PRO A 68 -5.00 -8.55 8.75
CA PRO A 68 -3.88 -8.26 7.85
C PRO A 68 -3.90 -9.10 6.58
N ALA A 69 -4.43 -10.34 6.63
CA ALA A 69 -4.54 -11.21 5.47
C ALA A 69 -5.56 -10.68 4.44
N GLY A 70 -6.70 -10.15 4.90
CA GLY A 70 -7.65 -9.46 4.02
C GLY A 70 -7.07 -8.21 3.38
N ALA A 71 -6.35 -7.39 4.15
CA ALA A 71 -5.65 -6.22 3.62
C ALA A 71 -4.62 -6.64 2.55
N ALA A 72 -3.80 -7.66 2.84
CA ALA A 72 -2.80 -8.17 1.91
C ALA A 72 -3.41 -8.61 0.57
N ARG A 73 -4.54 -9.35 0.59
CA ARG A 73 -5.22 -9.77 -0.65
C ARG A 73 -5.70 -8.60 -1.49
N LEU A 74 -6.22 -7.54 -0.85
CA LEU A 74 -6.70 -6.35 -1.55
C LEU A 74 -5.53 -5.54 -2.13
N ILE A 75 -4.47 -5.36 -1.35
CA ILE A 75 -3.25 -4.65 -1.75
C ILE A 75 -2.54 -5.40 -2.89
N HIS A 76 -2.40 -6.72 -2.78
CA HIS A 76 -1.74 -7.56 -3.78
C HIS A 76 -2.44 -7.51 -5.14
N ARG A 77 -3.78 -7.45 -5.16
CA ARG A 77 -4.53 -7.28 -6.41
C ARG A 77 -4.16 -5.99 -7.15
N ILE A 78 -3.93 -4.91 -6.41
CA ILE A 78 -3.52 -3.61 -6.98
C ILE A 78 -2.05 -3.67 -7.42
N TYR A 79 -1.22 -4.35 -6.64
CA TYR A 79 0.20 -4.54 -6.90
C TYR A 79 0.47 -5.29 -8.22
N GLU A 80 -0.27 -6.38 -8.48
CA GLU A 80 -0.14 -7.19 -9.71
C GLU A 80 -0.68 -6.50 -10.97
N HIS A 81 -1.57 -5.53 -10.78
CA HIS A 81 -2.19 -4.78 -11.87
C HIS A 81 -1.93 -3.29 -11.68
N PRO A 82 -0.65 -2.86 -11.69
CA PRO A 82 -0.34 -1.44 -11.60
C PRO A 82 -1.01 -0.75 -12.79
N ARG A 83 -1.60 0.41 -12.52
CA ARG A 83 -2.29 1.18 -13.54
C ARG A 83 -1.30 1.46 -14.69
N GLU A 84 -1.69 1.18 -15.92
CA GLU A 84 -0.97 1.71 -17.08
C GLU A 84 -0.99 3.24 -16.96
N GLU A 85 0.18 3.88 -17.04
CA GLU A 85 0.23 5.33 -17.15
C GLU A 85 -0.67 5.73 -18.34
N PRO A 86 -1.50 6.78 -18.20
CA PRO A 86 -2.18 7.31 -19.38
C PRO A 86 -1.10 7.61 -20.42
N PRO A 87 -1.28 7.21 -21.70
CA PRO A 87 -0.30 7.54 -22.74
C PRO A 87 -0.06 9.04 -22.65
N GLU A 88 1.22 9.46 -22.63
CA GLU A 88 1.61 10.87 -22.60
C GLU A 88 0.74 11.60 -23.61
N GLY A 89 -0.24 12.35 -23.10
CA GLY A 89 -1.09 13.15 -23.95
C GLY A 89 -0.18 14.14 -24.62
N ASP A 90 -0.08 14.07 -25.95
CA ASP A 90 0.60 15.07 -26.77
C ASP A 90 0.26 16.44 -26.19
N ASN A 91 1.25 17.08 -25.55
CA ASN A 91 1.16 18.45 -25.08
C ASN A 91 1.06 19.34 -26.33
N VAL A 92 -0.10 19.37 -26.96
CA VAL A 92 -0.45 20.35 -27.99
C VAL A 92 -0.62 21.67 -27.25
N SER A 93 0.50 22.37 -27.11
CA SER A 93 0.49 23.77 -26.66
C SER A 93 -0.40 24.56 -27.62
N PRO A 94 -1.46 25.23 -27.14
CA PRO A 94 -2.22 26.13 -27.98
C PRO A 94 -1.32 27.31 -28.36
N ARG A 95 -1.19 27.54 -29.68
CA ARG A 95 -0.55 28.73 -30.25
C ARG A 95 -1.45 29.94 -30.13
#